data_AF-A0A1F9MY81-F1
#
_entry.id   AF-A0A1F9MY81-F1
#
_cell.length_a   1.000
_cell.length_b   1.000
_cell.length_c   1.000
_cell.angle_alpha   90.00
_cell.angle_beta   90.00
_cell.angle_gamma   90.00
#
_symmetry.space_group_name_H-M   'P 1'
#
loop_
_entity.id
_entity.type
_entity.pdbx_description
1 polymer ?
#
loop_
_entity_poly.entity_id
_entity_poly.type
_entity_poly.pdbx_seq_one_letter_code
_entity_poly.pdbx_strand_id
1 'polypeptide(L)'
;MSYREHGMWEILDVLKRIHRGEKRRRIEAVTGRSRKAIGRYVEVATELGWVAGIHEPDEQLASEVVAKLRPGPKEPVASSEKVLAPFKEQIEQWLEPHGGYKSGLKLTKIHGLLKRRNVDVSYWSLRRFAQKHLDFGHKDSTVRMADVRPGEVAEIDFGRLGFIHDDETGRKRALHALIVTLVFSRHQYVHVTHSQKLDDVVEGLEAAWEFFGGVTARVVIDNLKAAVVKAERYEPVFQRTFNEYADHRGFVIDAAVARHPTGKDYASYCTSFASCA
;
A
#
# COMPACT_ATOMS: atom_id res chain seq x y z
N MET A 1 18.13 17.30 -2.14
CA MET A 1 17.65 18.53 -2.82
C MET A 1 16.43 18.15 -3.63
N SER A 2 15.26 18.67 -3.26
CA SER A 2 14.01 18.43 -4.00
C SER A 2 14.12 19.04 -5.40
N TYR A 3 13.94 18.22 -6.43
CA TYR A 3 13.93 18.66 -7.83
C TYR A 3 12.53 19.18 -8.14
N ARG A 4 12.39 20.49 -8.35
CA ARG A 4 11.16 21.10 -8.85
C ARG A 4 11.24 21.10 -10.36
N GLU A 5 10.26 20.51 -11.03
CA GLU A 5 10.19 20.52 -12.50
C GLU A 5 10.06 21.97 -13.01
N HIS A 6 10.72 22.25 -14.14
CA HIS A 6 10.78 23.58 -14.72
C HIS A 6 9.94 23.59 -16.00
N GLY A 7 8.97 24.49 -16.06
CA GLY A 7 8.17 24.70 -17.27
C GLY A 7 8.97 25.45 -18.32
N MET A 8 8.87 25.04 -19.59
CA MET A 8 9.50 25.70 -20.74
C MET A 8 9.21 27.22 -20.78
N TRP A 9 7.96 27.59 -20.53
CA TRP A 9 7.49 28.98 -20.49
C TRP A 9 8.18 29.84 -19.42
N GLU A 10 8.54 29.23 -18.31
CA GLU A 10 9.19 29.94 -17.21
C GLU A 10 10.67 30.22 -17.51
N ILE A 11 11.35 29.28 -18.16
CA ILE A 11 12.73 29.49 -18.63
C ILE A 11 12.74 30.56 -19.73
N LEU A 12 11.79 30.50 -20.66
CA LEU A 12 11.64 31.52 -21.70
C LEU A 12 11.43 32.92 -21.12
N ASP A 13 10.54 33.08 -20.13
CA ASP A 13 10.31 34.37 -19.46
C ASP A 13 11.58 34.89 -18.76
N VAL A 14 12.31 34.02 -18.06
CA VAL A 14 13.58 34.39 -17.41
C VAL A 14 14.62 34.86 -18.43
N LEU A 15 14.79 34.15 -19.54
CA LEU A 15 15.75 34.52 -20.59
C LEU A 15 15.35 35.83 -21.27
N LYS A 16 14.06 36.05 -21.55
CA LYS A 16 13.56 37.33 -22.11
C LYS A 16 13.84 38.51 -21.18
N ARG A 17 13.68 38.34 -19.86
CA ARG A 17 14.00 39.39 -18.88
C ARG A 17 15.49 39.69 -18.80
N ILE A 18 16.34 38.67 -18.84
CA ILE A 18 17.80 38.85 -18.90
C ILE A 18 18.21 39.53 -20.21
N HIS A 19 17.62 39.15 -21.35
CA HIS A 19 17.88 39.78 -22.65
C HIS A 19 17.60 41.29 -22.61
N ARG A 20 16.55 41.72 -21.90
CA ARG A 20 16.17 43.12 -21.69
C ARG A 20 17.03 43.86 -20.65
N GLY A 21 18.05 43.22 -20.11
CA GLY A 21 18.96 43.82 -19.12
C GLY A 21 18.41 43.85 -17.68
N GLU A 22 17.35 43.10 -17.37
CA GLU A 22 16.87 43.03 -15.99
C GLU A 22 17.88 42.34 -15.06
N LYS A 23 18.12 42.93 -13.88
CA LYS A 23 19.02 42.34 -12.88
C LYS A 23 18.39 41.07 -12.29
N ARG A 24 19.20 40.01 -12.10
CA ARG A 24 18.77 38.71 -11.53
C ARG A 24 17.98 38.82 -10.21
N ARG A 25 18.27 39.83 -9.37
CA ARG A 25 17.52 40.11 -8.12
C ARG A 25 16.06 40.52 -8.38
N ARG A 26 15.81 41.31 -9.43
CA ARG A 26 14.46 41.73 -9.83
C ARG A 26 13.69 40.54 -10.39
N ILE A 27 14.36 39.71 -11.20
CA ILE A 27 13.77 38.50 -11.78
C ILE A 27 13.38 37.51 -10.68
N GLU A 28 14.24 37.29 -9.67
CA GLU A 28 13.92 36.43 -8.51
C GLU A 28 12.66 36.90 -7.75
N ALA A 29 12.48 38.21 -7.59
CA ALA A 29 11.29 38.77 -6.93
C ALA A 29 10.00 38.59 -7.74
N VAL A 30 10.08 38.52 -9.07
CA VAL A 30 8.92 38.44 -9.97
C VAL A 30 8.56 37.00 -10.32
N THR A 31 9.56 36.15 -10.57
CA THR A 31 9.35 34.74 -10.97
C THR A 31 9.40 33.77 -9.79
N GLY A 32 9.81 34.24 -8.60
CA GLY A 32 10.04 33.40 -7.43
C GLY A 32 11.23 32.43 -7.58
N ARG A 33 12.03 32.56 -8.64
CA ARG A 33 13.16 31.67 -8.92
C ARG A 33 14.43 32.17 -8.26
N SER A 34 15.11 31.27 -7.56
CA SER A 34 16.35 31.64 -6.90
C SER A 34 17.38 32.16 -7.89
N ARG A 35 18.16 33.17 -7.50
CA ARG A 35 19.27 33.68 -8.32
C ARG A 35 20.23 32.59 -8.82
N LYS A 36 20.39 31.50 -8.06
CA LYS A 36 21.17 30.32 -8.44
C LYS A 36 20.52 29.51 -9.58
N ALA A 37 19.20 29.38 -9.58
CA ALA A 37 18.48 28.73 -10.68
C ALA A 37 18.53 29.58 -11.95
N ILE A 38 18.28 30.90 -11.83
CA ILE A 38 18.39 31.85 -12.94
C ILE A 38 19.81 31.82 -13.55
N GLY A 39 20.84 31.81 -12.70
CA GLY A 39 22.24 31.69 -13.14
C GLY A 39 22.49 30.45 -13.99
N ARG A 40 21.97 29.28 -13.56
CA ARG A 40 22.07 28.03 -14.32
C ARG A 40 21.34 28.08 -15.67
N TYR A 41 20.18 28.74 -15.76
CA TYR A 41 19.46 28.85 -17.04
C TYR A 41 20.27 29.68 -18.04
N VAL A 42 20.84 30.80 -17.59
CA VAL A 42 21.68 31.66 -18.42
C VAL A 42 22.95 30.94 -18.86
N GLU A 43 23.60 30.21 -17.96
CA GLU A 43 24.79 29.41 -18.26
C GLU A 43 24.50 28.37 -19.36
N VAL A 44 23.46 27.56 -19.19
CA VAL A 44 23.06 26.56 -20.17
C VAL A 44 22.64 27.18 -21.50
N ALA A 45 21.90 28.30 -21.48
CA ALA A 45 21.54 29.00 -22.71
C ALA A 45 22.79 29.55 -23.43
N THR A 46 23.77 30.06 -22.69
CA THR A 46 25.03 30.57 -23.27
C THR A 46 25.83 29.45 -23.93
N GLU A 47 25.87 28.26 -23.31
CA GLU A 47 26.49 27.07 -23.93
C GLU A 47 25.79 26.63 -25.23
N LEU A 48 24.49 26.91 -25.37
CA LEU A 48 23.72 26.65 -26.58
C LEU A 48 23.86 27.78 -27.62
N GLY A 49 24.78 28.73 -27.40
CA GLY A 49 25.06 29.82 -28.33
C GLY A 49 24.18 31.05 -28.14
N TRP A 50 23.35 31.10 -27.11
CA TRP A 50 22.54 32.29 -26.82
C TRP A 50 23.37 33.39 -26.15
N VAL A 51 23.31 34.61 -26.70
CA VAL A 51 23.97 35.79 -26.13
C VAL A 51 22.93 36.83 -25.75
N ALA A 52 22.87 37.16 -24.46
CA ALA A 52 21.95 38.16 -23.93
C ALA A 52 22.15 39.53 -24.60
N GLY A 53 21.06 40.18 -25.01
CA GLY A 53 21.08 41.47 -25.69
C GLY A 53 21.42 41.41 -27.19
N ILE A 54 21.78 40.24 -27.72
CA ILE A 54 22.08 40.04 -29.15
C ILE A 54 21.07 39.08 -29.78
N HIS A 55 20.87 37.91 -29.17
CA HIS A 55 19.94 36.91 -29.68
C HIS A 55 18.65 36.92 -28.84
N GLU A 56 17.51 37.12 -29.50
CA GLU A 56 16.21 37.04 -28.82
C GLU A 56 15.91 35.57 -28.47
N PRO A 57 15.61 35.23 -27.20
CA PRO A 57 15.31 33.86 -26.83
C PRO A 57 13.93 33.43 -27.32
N ASP A 58 13.89 32.29 -28.01
CA ASP A 58 12.70 31.66 -28.57
C ASP A 58 12.29 30.38 -27.81
N GLU A 59 11.15 29.81 -28.20
CA GLU A 59 10.63 28.58 -27.58
C GLU A 59 11.56 27.37 -27.82
N GLN A 60 12.28 27.34 -28.94
CA GLN A 60 13.21 26.27 -29.27
C GLN A 60 14.41 26.27 -28.29
N LEU A 61 15.03 27.44 -28.08
CA LEU A 61 16.10 27.59 -27.10
C LEU A 61 15.62 27.22 -25.68
N ALA A 62 14.42 27.65 -25.29
CA ALA A 62 13.87 27.30 -23.98
C ALA A 62 13.66 25.78 -23.82
N SER A 63 13.21 25.10 -24.88
CA SER A 63 13.08 23.64 -24.92
C SER A 63 14.43 22.93 -24.78
N GLU A 64 15.47 23.40 -25.48
CA GLU A 64 16.82 22.84 -25.39
C GLU A 64 17.45 23.07 -24.01
N VAL A 65 17.23 24.24 -23.41
CA VAL A 65 17.65 24.55 -22.04
C VAL A 65 16.93 23.63 -21.04
N VAL A 66 15.61 23.40 -21.20
CA VAL A 66 14.88 22.41 -20.40
C VAL A 66 15.50 21.02 -20.57
N ALA A 67 15.79 20.60 -21.80
CA ALA A 67 16.35 19.29 -22.08
C ALA A 67 17.73 19.07 -21.42
N LYS A 68 18.62 20.08 -21.45
CA LYS A 68 19.92 20.04 -20.76
C LYS A 68 19.82 20.12 -19.24
N LEU A 69 18.84 20.86 -18.70
CA LEU A 69 18.64 21.04 -17.25
C LEU A 69 17.83 19.91 -16.60
N ARG A 70 17.08 19.15 -17.40
CA ARG A 70 16.58 17.85 -16.96
C ARG A 70 17.81 17.02 -16.61
N PRO A 71 17.92 16.49 -15.38
CA PRO A 71 18.86 15.42 -15.17
C PRO A 71 18.45 14.34 -16.16
N GLY A 72 19.28 14.10 -17.18
CA GLY A 72 19.18 12.86 -17.92
C GLY A 72 19.11 11.71 -16.92
N PRO A 73 18.52 10.55 -17.28
CA PRO A 73 18.68 9.36 -16.45
C PRO A 73 20.16 9.27 -16.14
N LYS A 74 20.55 9.43 -14.87
CA LYS A 74 21.95 9.41 -14.46
C LYS A 74 22.53 8.16 -15.11
N GLU A 75 23.46 8.32 -16.04
CA GLU A 75 24.21 7.18 -16.53
C GLU A 75 24.76 6.50 -15.28
N PRO A 76 24.38 5.25 -15.02
CA PRO A 76 24.76 4.61 -13.78
C PRO A 76 26.28 4.47 -13.82
N VAL A 77 26.95 5.26 -12.97
CA VAL A 77 28.35 5.12 -12.57
C VAL A 77 28.70 3.65 -12.66
N ALA A 78 29.42 3.24 -13.72
CA ALA A 78 29.70 1.86 -14.13
C ALA A 78 28.79 0.85 -13.41
N SER A 79 27.51 0.80 -13.81
CA SER A 79 26.39 0.38 -12.96
C SER A 79 26.75 -0.70 -11.94
N SER A 80 26.45 -0.46 -10.67
CA SER A 80 26.44 -1.51 -9.64
C SER A 80 25.74 -2.80 -10.09
N GLU A 81 24.85 -2.70 -11.07
CA GLU A 81 24.24 -3.79 -11.83
C GLU A 81 25.24 -4.67 -12.62
N LYS A 82 26.26 -4.10 -13.29
CA LYS A 82 27.36 -4.84 -13.94
C LYS A 82 28.24 -5.58 -12.91
N VAL A 83 28.45 -4.96 -11.74
CA VAL A 83 29.22 -5.59 -10.64
C VAL A 83 28.43 -6.74 -10.00
N LEU A 84 27.10 -6.63 -9.94
CA LEU A 84 26.21 -7.63 -9.35
C LEU A 84 25.78 -8.73 -10.34
N ALA A 85 25.81 -8.46 -11.65
CA ALA A 85 25.37 -9.41 -12.69
C ALA A 85 26.05 -10.79 -12.59
N PRO A 86 27.38 -10.92 -12.35
CA PRO A 86 28.03 -12.21 -12.18
C PRO A 86 27.54 -12.99 -10.95
N PHE A 87 27.00 -12.31 -9.95
CA PHE A 87 26.50 -12.90 -8.71
C PHE A 87 24.99 -13.16 -8.74
N LYS A 88 24.31 -12.94 -9.88
CA LYS A 88 22.85 -13.05 -9.98
C LYS A 88 22.33 -14.39 -9.47
N GLU A 89 22.79 -15.50 -10.05
CA GLU A 89 22.36 -16.86 -9.70
C GLU A 89 22.63 -17.19 -8.22
N GLN A 90 23.75 -16.70 -7.70
CA GLN A 90 24.09 -16.92 -6.30
C GLN A 90 23.21 -16.11 -5.33
N ILE A 91 22.88 -14.87 -5.69
CA ILE A 91 21.95 -14.06 -4.90
C ILE A 91 20.57 -14.70 -4.92
N GLU A 92 20.13 -15.22 -6.07
CA GLU A 92 18.88 -15.97 -6.23
C GLU A 92 18.83 -17.21 -5.34
N GLN A 93 19.84 -18.09 -5.42
CA GLN A 93 19.96 -19.26 -4.55
C GLN A 93 19.96 -18.92 -3.05
N TRP A 94 20.57 -17.79 -2.68
CA TRP A 94 20.54 -17.33 -1.30
C TRP A 94 19.19 -16.79 -0.87
N LEU A 95 18.41 -16.21 -1.78
CA LEU A 95 17.04 -15.76 -1.52
C LEU A 95 16.06 -16.94 -1.42
N GLU A 96 16.38 -18.05 -2.08
CA GLU A 96 15.60 -19.28 -2.00
C GLU A 96 15.84 -20.05 -0.68
N PRO A 97 14.84 -20.82 -0.21
CA PRO A 97 15.00 -21.72 0.93
C PRO A 97 16.08 -22.79 0.67
N HIS A 98 17.08 -22.87 1.54
CA HIS A 98 18.16 -23.86 1.43
C HIS A 98 18.53 -24.41 2.82
N GLY A 99 19.17 -25.58 2.88
CA GLY A 99 19.69 -26.15 4.13
C GLY A 99 18.63 -26.50 5.18
N GLY A 100 17.41 -26.82 4.77
CA GLY A 100 16.31 -27.18 5.67
C GLY A 100 15.55 -26.00 6.29
N TYR A 101 15.91 -24.76 5.94
CA TYR A 101 15.20 -23.56 6.38
C TYR A 101 13.98 -23.27 5.49
N LYS A 102 12.88 -22.82 6.09
CA LYS A 102 11.62 -22.47 5.38
C LYS A 102 11.72 -21.16 4.58
N SER A 103 12.75 -20.36 4.80
CA SER A 103 12.98 -19.09 4.13
C SER A 103 14.44 -18.94 3.77
N GLY A 104 14.73 -18.31 2.64
CA GLY A 104 16.10 -17.94 2.28
C GLY A 104 16.68 -16.85 3.18
N LEU A 105 17.90 -16.44 2.84
CA LEU A 105 18.67 -15.44 3.55
C LEU A 105 18.06 -14.05 3.36
N LYS A 106 18.11 -13.26 4.44
CA LYS A 106 17.76 -11.84 4.39
C LYS A 106 18.74 -11.09 3.47
N LEU A 107 18.24 -10.12 2.70
CA LEU A 107 19.06 -9.31 1.79
C LEU A 107 20.21 -8.57 2.51
N THR A 108 20.04 -8.22 3.79
CA THR A 108 21.10 -7.64 4.63
C THR A 108 22.26 -8.62 4.87
N LYS A 109 21.96 -9.91 5.05
CA LYS A 109 22.96 -10.97 5.19
C LYS A 109 23.65 -11.25 3.85
N ILE A 110 22.91 -11.24 2.75
CA ILE A 110 23.45 -11.32 1.40
C ILE A 110 24.42 -10.15 1.13
N HIS A 111 24.07 -8.93 1.51
CA HIS A 111 24.94 -7.76 1.40
C HIS A 111 26.26 -7.95 2.15
N GLY A 112 26.21 -8.50 3.37
CA GLY A 112 27.39 -8.85 4.15
C GLY A 112 28.25 -9.95 3.50
N LEU A 113 27.63 -10.97 2.89
CA LEU A 113 28.33 -12.04 2.16
C LEU A 113 29.03 -11.52 0.91
N LEU A 114 28.38 -10.62 0.16
CA LEU A 114 28.98 -9.95 -1.00
C LEU A 114 30.18 -9.10 -0.59
N LYS A 115 30.08 -8.35 0.51
CA LYS A 115 31.20 -7.55 1.04
C LYS A 115 32.42 -8.41 1.40
N ARG A 116 32.20 -9.60 1.97
CA ARG A 116 33.28 -10.57 2.28
C ARG A 116 33.95 -11.14 1.04
N ARG A 117 33.28 -11.09 -0.12
CA ARG A 117 33.78 -11.53 -1.42
C ARG A 117 34.35 -10.38 -2.25
N ASN A 118 34.67 -9.26 -1.59
CA ASN A 118 35.23 -8.06 -2.20
C ASN A 118 34.30 -7.36 -3.22
N VAL A 119 32.98 -7.57 -3.09
CA VAL A 119 31.96 -6.89 -3.88
C VAL A 119 31.45 -5.68 -3.09
N ASP A 120 32.05 -4.52 -3.31
CA ASP A 120 31.67 -3.29 -2.60
C ASP A 120 30.57 -2.54 -3.36
N VAL A 121 29.32 -2.83 -3.01
CA VAL A 121 28.14 -2.12 -3.52
C VAL A 121 27.31 -1.60 -2.36
N SER A 122 26.60 -0.49 -2.57
CA SER A 122 25.64 0.01 -1.58
C SER A 122 24.49 -1.00 -1.39
N TYR A 123 23.94 -1.08 -0.18
CA TYR A 123 22.76 -1.89 0.10
C TYR A 123 21.59 -1.56 -0.84
N TRP A 124 21.39 -0.27 -1.14
CA TRP A 124 20.34 0.20 -2.04
C TRP A 124 20.54 -0.25 -3.48
N SER A 125 21.79 -0.33 -3.94
CA SER A 125 22.13 -0.89 -5.25
C SER A 125 21.77 -2.38 -5.33
N LEU A 126 22.11 -3.15 -4.30
CA LEU A 126 21.74 -4.56 -4.20
C LEU A 126 20.22 -4.74 -4.15
N ARG A 127 19.51 -3.94 -3.35
CA ARG A 127 18.04 -3.98 -3.25
C ARG A 127 17.37 -3.67 -4.57
N ARG A 128 17.85 -2.66 -5.30
CA ARG A 128 17.33 -2.33 -6.63
C ARG A 128 17.62 -3.44 -7.65
N PHE A 129 18.81 -4.03 -7.60
CA PHE A 129 19.18 -5.18 -8.43
C PHE A 129 18.25 -6.36 -8.18
N ALA A 130 18.06 -6.74 -6.91
CA ALA A 130 17.18 -7.84 -6.53
C ALA A 130 15.72 -7.58 -6.92
N GLN A 131 15.23 -6.35 -6.75
CA GLN A 131 13.87 -5.98 -7.20
C GLN A 131 13.70 -6.09 -8.72
N LYS A 132 14.71 -5.68 -9.49
CA LYS A 132 14.64 -5.62 -10.95
C LYS A 132 14.83 -7.00 -11.61
N HIS A 133 15.72 -7.83 -11.06
CA HIS A 133 16.19 -9.06 -11.73
C HIS A 133 15.76 -10.35 -11.05
N LEU A 134 15.32 -10.28 -9.78
CA LEU A 134 15.03 -11.45 -8.93
C LEU A 134 13.65 -11.32 -8.24
N ASP A 135 12.79 -10.44 -8.75
CA ASP A 135 11.44 -10.14 -8.24
C ASP A 135 11.36 -9.91 -6.71
N PHE A 136 12.45 -9.43 -6.13
CA PHE A 136 12.57 -9.36 -4.67
C PHE A 136 11.64 -8.29 -4.09
N GLY A 137 10.74 -8.70 -3.19
CA GLY A 137 9.87 -7.78 -2.45
C GLY A 137 8.68 -7.30 -3.26
N HIS A 138 8.35 -7.94 -4.38
CA HIS A 138 6.97 -7.95 -4.85
C HIS A 138 6.14 -8.71 -3.80
N LYS A 139 5.12 -8.05 -3.25
CA LYS A 139 4.07 -8.78 -2.54
C LYS A 139 3.17 -9.32 -3.63
N ASP A 140 2.80 -10.60 -3.56
CA ASP A 140 1.73 -11.12 -4.40
C ASP A 140 0.57 -10.13 -4.35
N SER A 141 0.30 -9.53 -5.50
CA SER A 141 -0.87 -8.69 -5.71
C SER A 141 -2.06 -9.47 -5.17
N THR A 142 -2.69 -8.93 -4.14
CA THR A 142 -3.87 -9.52 -3.52
C THR A 142 -4.84 -9.89 -4.64
N VAL A 143 -5.15 -11.19 -4.74
CA VAL A 143 -6.01 -11.77 -5.77
C VAL A 143 -7.27 -10.92 -5.90
N ARG A 144 -7.59 -10.46 -7.12
CA ARG A 144 -8.87 -9.80 -7.39
C ARG A 144 -9.97 -10.76 -6.95
N MET A 145 -10.85 -10.32 -6.05
CA MET A 145 -12.04 -11.10 -5.68
C MET A 145 -12.76 -11.56 -6.96
N ALA A 146 -13.24 -12.80 -6.96
CA ALA A 146 -14.19 -13.25 -7.96
C ALA A 146 -15.39 -12.28 -8.03
N ASP A 147 -15.97 -12.10 -9.22
CA ASP A 147 -17.15 -11.24 -9.40
C ASP A 147 -18.34 -11.83 -8.62
N VAL A 148 -18.64 -11.26 -7.46
CA VAL A 148 -19.79 -11.62 -6.62
C VAL A 148 -20.99 -10.76 -7.04
N ARG A 149 -22.20 -11.34 -7.19
CA ARG A 149 -23.38 -10.52 -7.50
C ARG A 149 -23.88 -9.75 -6.27
N PRO A 150 -24.61 -8.63 -6.45
CA PRO A 150 -25.30 -7.96 -5.35
C PRO A 150 -26.18 -8.93 -4.56
N GLY A 151 -26.06 -8.92 -3.23
CA GLY A 151 -26.82 -9.81 -2.33
C GLY A 151 -26.33 -11.26 -2.27
N GLU A 152 -25.26 -11.62 -2.98
CA GLU A 152 -24.80 -13.01 -3.02
C GLU A 152 -23.98 -13.40 -1.78
N VAL A 153 -23.10 -12.52 -1.30
CA VAL A 153 -22.21 -12.82 -0.16
C VAL A 153 -22.15 -11.66 0.83
N ALA A 154 -22.32 -11.97 2.12
CA ALA A 154 -21.93 -11.12 3.24
C ALA A 154 -20.76 -11.76 4.01
N GLU A 155 -19.83 -10.93 4.48
CA GLU A 155 -18.77 -11.29 5.41
C GLU A 155 -19.12 -10.80 6.81
N ILE A 156 -18.96 -11.68 7.81
CA ILE A 156 -19.11 -11.36 9.23
C ILE A 156 -17.74 -11.35 9.90
N ASP A 157 -17.46 -10.27 10.63
CA ASP A 157 -16.31 -10.16 11.54
C ASP A 157 -16.78 -9.74 12.94
N PHE A 158 -16.07 -10.20 13.97
CA PHE A 158 -16.32 -9.84 15.36
C PHE A 158 -15.05 -9.25 15.98
N GLY A 159 -15.14 -8.00 16.41
CA GLY A 159 -14.04 -7.26 17.01
C GLY A 159 -14.35 -6.80 18.43
N ARG A 160 -13.33 -6.73 19.29
CA ARG A 160 -13.45 -6.03 20.58
C ARG A 160 -13.11 -4.55 20.39
N LEU A 161 -14.08 -3.68 20.67
CA LEU A 161 -13.92 -2.22 20.59
C LEU A 161 -13.18 -1.65 21.81
N GLY A 162 -13.29 -2.30 22.98
CA GLY A 162 -12.61 -1.84 24.19
C GLY A 162 -13.41 -2.14 25.45
N PHE A 163 -13.25 -1.29 26.47
CA PHE A 163 -14.03 -1.35 27.70
C PHE A 163 -14.74 -0.02 27.93
N ILE A 164 -16.02 -0.09 28.32
CA ILE A 164 -16.81 1.07 28.76
C ILE A 164 -17.12 0.91 30.25
N HIS A 165 -17.16 2.04 30.96
CA HIS A 165 -17.59 2.07 32.36
C HIS A 165 -19.11 1.94 32.41
N ASP A 166 -19.60 0.98 33.18
CA ASP A 166 -21.01 0.81 33.46
C ASP A 166 -21.31 1.47 34.81
N ASP A 167 -22.04 2.57 34.78
CA ASP A 167 -22.36 3.39 35.95
C ASP A 167 -23.34 2.69 36.91
N GLU A 168 -24.14 1.74 36.41
CA GLU A 168 -25.09 0.98 37.24
C GLU A 168 -24.38 -0.12 38.03
N THR A 169 -23.37 -0.76 37.44
CA THR A 169 -22.64 -1.87 38.08
C THR A 169 -21.29 -1.46 38.67
N GLY A 170 -20.81 -0.24 38.39
CA GLY A 170 -19.51 0.27 38.82
C GLY A 170 -18.33 -0.50 38.25
N ARG A 171 -18.53 -1.27 37.17
CA ARG A 171 -17.52 -2.16 36.57
C ARG A 171 -17.23 -1.76 35.13
N LYS A 172 -16.01 -2.07 34.68
CA LYS A 172 -15.65 -1.97 33.26
C LYS A 172 -16.20 -3.17 32.50
N ARG A 173 -17.06 -2.93 31.50
CA ARG A 173 -17.62 -3.95 30.63
C ARG A 173 -16.96 -3.92 29.27
N ALA A 174 -16.66 -5.11 28.72
CA ALA A 174 -16.14 -5.21 27.36
C ALA A 174 -17.22 -4.80 26.36
N LEU A 175 -16.80 -4.13 25.29
CA LEU A 175 -17.64 -3.77 24.15
C LEU A 175 -17.12 -4.49 22.91
N HIS A 176 -18.03 -5.09 22.18
CA HIS A 176 -17.77 -5.81 20.94
C HIS A 176 -18.59 -5.20 19.81
N ALA A 177 -18.08 -5.35 18.59
CA ALA A 177 -18.78 -5.01 17.37
C ALA A 177 -18.88 -6.27 16.51
N LEU A 178 -20.11 -6.63 16.17
CA LEU A 178 -20.42 -7.47 15.02
C LEU A 178 -20.44 -6.57 13.79
N ILE A 179 -19.61 -6.88 12.80
CA ILE A 179 -19.55 -6.14 11.54
C ILE A 179 -20.05 -7.06 10.44
N VAL A 180 -21.09 -6.65 9.74
CA VAL A 180 -21.65 -7.35 8.57
C VAL A 180 -21.34 -6.52 7.34
N THR A 181 -20.59 -7.10 6.40
CA THR A 181 -20.13 -6.41 5.19
C THR A 181 -20.65 -7.10 3.94
N LEU A 182 -21.39 -6.40 3.09
CA LEU A 182 -21.77 -6.91 1.76
C LEU A 182 -20.54 -6.93 0.85
N VAL A 183 -20.15 -8.09 0.33
CA VAL A 183 -18.89 -8.26 -0.40
C VAL A 183 -18.87 -7.45 -1.70
N PHE A 184 -19.99 -7.39 -2.42
CA PHE A 184 -20.12 -6.66 -3.69
C PHE A 184 -19.93 -5.15 -3.51
N SER A 185 -20.68 -4.52 -2.61
CA SER A 185 -20.73 -3.05 -2.46
C SER A 185 -19.81 -2.51 -1.38
N ARG A 186 -19.27 -3.38 -0.51
CA ARG A 186 -18.60 -3.02 0.75
C ARG A 186 -19.45 -2.20 1.69
N HIS A 187 -20.78 -2.24 1.53
CA HIS A 187 -21.68 -1.59 2.47
C HIS A 187 -21.69 -2.37 3.79
N GLN A 188 -21.58 -1.65 4.91
CA GLN A 188 -21.37 -2.24 6.23
C GLN A 188 -22.47 -1.85 7.20
N TYR A 189 -22.83 -2.81 8.04
CA TYR A 189 -23.62 -2.60 9.23
C TYR A 189 -22.80 -3.01 10.45
N VAL A 190 -22.89 -2.22 11.52
CA VAL A 190 -22.16 -2.48 12.77
C VAL A 190 -23.15 -2.58 13.91
N HIS A 191 -23.21 -3.74 14.54
CA HIS A 191 -23.99 -3.98 15.74
C HIS A 191 -23.07 -4.03 16.95
N VAL A 192 -23.38 -3.21 17.95
CA VAL A 192 -22.56 -3.07 19.16
C VAL A 192 -23.20 -3.88 20.29
N THR A 193 -22.43 -4.76 20.91
CA THR A 193 -22.91 -5.64 21.99
C THR A 193 -21.87 -5.83 23.09
N HIS A 194 -22.30 -6.19 24.28
CA HIS A 194 -21.42 -6.49 25.41
C HIS A 194 -20.99 -7.96 25.48
N SER A 195 -21.62 -8.85 24.71
CA SER A 195 -21.28 -10.28 24.65
C SER A 195 -21.15 -10.78 23.21
N GLN A 196 -20.55 -11.96 23.07
CA GLN A 196 -20.41 -12.66 21.79
C GLN A 196 -21.21 -13.96 21.83
N LYS A 197 -22.31 -13.99 22.59
CA LYS A 197 -23.15 -15.20 22.66
C LYS A 197 -23.96 -15.30 21.38
N LEU A 198 -24.41 -16.52 21.07
CA LEU A 198 -25.21 -16.78 19.89
C LEU A 198 -26.43 -15.87 19.78
N ASP A 199 -27.12 -15.61 20.89
CA ASP A 199 -28.30 -14.75 20.92
C ASP A 199 -27.96 -13.32 20.46
N ASP A 200 -26.84 -12.75 20.93
CA ASP A 200 -26.38 -11.42 20.52
C ASP A 200 -25.96 -11.40 19.05
N VAL A 201 -25.38 -12.50 18.55
CA VAL A 201 -24.99 -12.64 17.15
C VAL A 201 -26.23 -12.66 16.26
N VAL A 202 -27.23 -13.45 16.63
CA VAL A 202 -28.50 -13.55 15.89
C VAL A 202 -29.23 -12.21 15.92
N GLU A 203 -29.33 -11.54 17.07
CA GLU A 203 -29.93 -10.21 17.16
C GLU A 203 -29.22 -9.20 16.26
N GLY A 204 -27.89 -9.20 16.27
CA GLY A 204 -27.11 -8.32 15.41
C GLY A 204 -27.25 -8.62 13.92
N LEU A 205 -27.46 -9.89 13.53
CA LEU A 205 -27.74 -10.27 12.15
C LEU A 205 -29.14 -9.88 11.71
N GLU A 206 -30.16 -10.09 12.55
CA GLU A 206 -31.52 -9.64 12.29
C GLU A 206 -31.57 -8.14 12.02
N ALA A 207 -30.91 -7.35 12.87
CA ALA A 207 -30.83 -5.91 12.70
C ALA A 207 -30.05 -5.52 11.42
N ALA A 208 -29.03 -6.30 11.04
CA ALA A 208 -28.31 -6.10 9.79
C ALA A 208 -29.19 -6.37 8.56
N TRP A 209 -29.97 -7.46 8.57
CA TRP A 209 -30.88 -7.80 7.47
C TRP A 209 -32.00 -6.79 7.30
N GLU A 210 -32.53 -6.27 8.40
CA GLU A 210 -33.48 -5.15 8.37
C GLU A 210 -32.84 -3.89 7.78
N PHE A 211 -31.61 -3.56 8.21
CA PHE A 211 -30.87 -2.41 7.69
C PHE A 211 -30.59 -2.51 6.18
N PHE A 212 -30.22 -3.69 5.68
CA PHE A 212 -29.98 -3.92 4.26
C PHE A 212 -31.26 -4.10 3.45
N GLY A 213 -32.41 -4.33 4.10
CA GLY A 213 -33.68 -4.64 3.45
C GLY A 213 -33.71 -6.04 2.80
N GLY A 214 -32.86 -6.96 3.26
CA GLY A 214 -32.76 -8.31 2.71
C GLY A 214 -31.65 -9.17 3.32
N VAL A 215 -31.73 -10.48 3.06
CA VAL A 215 -30.75 -11.48 3.51
C VAL A 215 -29.90 -11.93 2.31
N THR A 216 -28.59 -12.10 2.52
CA THR A 216 -27.68 -12.59 1.48
C THR A 216 -27.75 -14.11 1.31
N ALA A 217 -27.47 -14.62 0.12
CA ALA A 217 -27.49 -16.06 -0.14
C ALA A 217 -26.40 -16.85 0.63
N ARG A 218 -25.24 -16.22 0.86
CA ARG A 218 -24.11 -16.83 1.57
C ARG A 218 -23.55 -15.88 2.62
N VAL A 219 -23.17 -16.44 3.74
CA VAL A 219 -22.55 -15.72 4.86
C VAL A 219 -21.21 -16.37 5.16
N VAL A 220 -20.13 -15.62 4.93
CA VAL A 220 -18.77 -16.02 5.25
C VAL A 220 -18.45 -15.53 6.66
N ILE A 221 -17.97 -16.43 7.52
CA ILE A 221 -17.52 -16.04 8.86
C ILE A 221 -15.99 -16.08 8.88
N ASP A 222 -15.35 -14.92 9.04
CA ASP A 222 -13.91 -14.86 9.25
C ASP A 222 -13.61 -15.09 10.74
N ASN A 223 -12.62 -15.92 11.03
CA ASN A 223 -12.21 -16.31 12.39
C ASN A 223 -13.35 -16.65 13.38
N LEU A 224 -14.10 -17.73 13.10
CA LEU A 224 -14.92 -18.42 14.11
C LEU A 224 -14.15 -18.73 15.41
N LYS A 225 -12.81 -18.82 15.35
CA LYS A 225 -11.94 -19.00 16.53
C LYS A 225 -11.76 -17.76 17.41
N ALA A 226 -11.95 -16.55 16.88
CA ALA A 226 -11.80 -15.31 17.65
C ALA A 226 -13.12 -14.89 18.32
N ALA A 227 -14.25 -15.20 17.68
CA ALA A 227 -15.58 -15.04 18.28
C ALA A 227 -15.86 -16.06 19.41
N VAL A 228 -15.14 -17.19 19.41
CA VAL A 228 -15.35 -18.32 20.32
C VAL A 228 -14.09 -18.56 21.15
N VAL A 229 -13.67 -17.58 21.96
CA VAL A 229 -12.66 -17.81 23.00
C VAL A 229 -13.36 -18.08 24.33
N LYS A 230 -13.29 -19.36 24.73
CA LYS A 230 -13.85 -20.04 25.94
C LYS A 230 -15.27 -20.58 25.85
N ALA A 231 -15.47 -21.62 25.03
CA ALA A 231 -16.52 -22.60 25.31
C ALA A 231 -16.16 -23.99 24.74
N GLU A 232 -15.05 -24.60 25.20
CA GLU A 232 -14.63 -25.98 24.89
C GLU A 232 -15.65 -27.08 25.33
N ARG A 233 -16.89 -26.70 25.70
CA ARG A 233 -17.99 -27.62 26.04
C ARG A 233 -19.29 -27.41 25.26
N TYR A 234 -19.43 -26.29 24.53
CA TYR A 234 -20.68 -25.89 23.86
C TYR A 234 -20.55 -25.71 22.34
N GLU A 235 -19.36 -25.98 21.79
CA GLU A 235 -19.00 -25.84 20.38
C GLU A 235 -19.95 -26.57 19.40
N PRO A 236 -20.44 -27.80 19.68
CA PRO A 236 -21.39 -28.48 18.79
C PRO A 236 -22.79 -27.86 18.81
N VAL A 237 -23.20 -27.28 19.94
CA VAL A 237 -24.55 -26.70 20.12
C VAL A 237 -24.61 -25.35 19.42
N PHE A 238 -23.58 -24.51 19.57
CA PHE A 238 -23.48 -23.22 18.88
C PHE A 238 -23.57 -23.41 17.36
N GLN A 239 -22.76 -24.30 16.81
CA GLN A 239 -22.74 -24.54 15.37
C GLN A 239 -24.06 -25.11 14.86
N ARG A 240 -24.69 -26.00 15.63
CA ARG A 240 -26.01 -26.55 15.30
C ARG A 240 -27.09 -25.46 15.28
N THR A 241 -27.21 -24.67 16.35
CA THR A 241 -28.26 -23.65 16.45
C THR A 241 -28.03 -22.51 15.45
N PHE A 242 -26.78 -22.18 15.13
CA PHE A 242 -26.47 -21.22 14.08
C PHE A 242 -26.80 -21.76 12.67
N ASN A 243 -26.60 -23.06 12.42
CA ASN A 243 -27.06 -23.70 11.19
C ASN A 243 -28.59 -23.70 11.09
N GLU A 244 -29.30 -23.99 12.18
CA GLU A 244 -30.78 -23.94 12.22
C GLU A 244 -31.30 -22.51 11.91
N TYR A 245 -30.61 -21.48 12.42
CA TYR A 245 -30.88 -20.08 12.06
C TYR A 245 -30.64 -19.79 10.58
N ALA A 246 -29.52 -20.27 10.03
CA ALA A 246 -29.17 -20.10 8.62
C ALA A 246 -30.21 -20.75 7.70
N ASP A 247 -30.63 -21.98 8.01
CA ASP A 247 -31.69 -22.69 7.30
C ASP A 247 -33.02 -21.93 7.38
N HIS A 248 -33.37 -21.40 8.56
CA HIS A 248 -34.59 -20.62 8.76
C HIS A 248 -34.62 -19.33 7.93
N ARG A 249 -33.47 -18.67 7.75
CA ARG A 249 -33.35 -17.42 6.96
C ARG A 249 -32.92 -17.62 5.51
N GLY A 250 -32.62 -18.86 5.12
CA GLY A 250 -32.35 -19.22 3.73
C GLY A 250 -30.97 -18.79 3.23
N PHE A 251 -29.98 -18.73 4.11
CA PHE A 251 -28.59 -18.48 3.73
C PHE A 251 -27.68 -19.66 4.07
N VAL A 252 -26.58 -19.82 3.34
CA VAL A 252 -25.58 -20.86 3.59
C VAL A 252 -24.37 -20.28 4.30
N ILE A 253 -23.86 -20.98 5.31
CA ILE A 253 -22.67 -20.58 6.05
C ILE A 253 -21.42 -21.14 5.35
N ASP A 254 -20.47 -20.28 5.05
CA ASP A 254 -19.17 -20.66 4.49
C ASP A 254 -18.07 -20.39 5.52
N ALA A 255 -17.35 -21.43 5.93
CA ALA A 255 -16.26 -21.31 6.89
C ALA A 255 -14.98 -20.91 6.15
N ALA A 256 -14.48 -19.70 6.37
CA ALA A 256 -13.21 -19.27 5.80
C ALA A 256 -12.08 -20.19 6.32
N VAL A 257 -11.52 -21.04 5.44
CA VAL A 257 -10.44 -21.96 5.79
C VAL A 257 -9.17 -21.16 6.13
N ALA A 258 -8.92 -20.99 7.43
CA ALA A 258 -7.72 -20.36 7.93
C ALA A 258 -6.49 -21.24 7.63
N ARG A 259 -5.63 -20.76 6.71
CA ARG A 259 -4.32 -21.28 6.25
C ARG A 259 -4.35 -22.14 4.97
N HIS A 260 -4.65 -21.53 3.84
CA HIS A 260 -3.91 -21.82 2.61
C HIS A 260 -3.70 -20.53 1.81
N PRO A 261 -2.46 -20.12 1.51
CA PRO A 261 -2.19 -18.91 0.72
C PRO A 261 -2.66 -19.02 -0.74
N THR A 262 -2.99 -20.22 -1.19
CA THR A 262 -3.17 -20.56 -2.61
C THR A 262 -4.55 -21.15 -2.94
N GLY A 263 -5.47 -21.22 -1.95
CA GLY A 263 -6.82 -21.76 -2.12
C GLY A 263 -7.91 -20.76 -1.78
N LYS A 264 -7.64 -19.47 -2.01
CA LYS A 264 -8.57 -18.37 -1.72
C LYS A 264 -9.16 -17.86 -3.03
N ASP A 265 -10.34 -18.33 -3.38
CA ASP A 265 -11.21 -17.55 -4.29
C ASP A 265 -11.91 -16.40 -3.54
N TYR A 266 -11.86 -16.44 -2.20
CA TYR A 266 -12.31 -15.35 -1.33
C TYR A 266 -11.38 -15.28 -0.13
N ALA A 267 -10.39 -14.39 -0.14
CA ALA A 267 -10.00 -13.68 1.08
C ALA A 267 -8.86 -12.69 0.86
N SER A 268 -9.21 -11.44 1.03
CA SER A 268 -8.79 -10.64 2.20
C SER A 268 -9.34 -9.24 2.01
N TYR A 269 -9.96 -8.63 3.03
CA TYR A 269 -9.69 -7.24 3.44
C TYR A 269 -10.34 -6.97 4.81
N CYS A 270 -9.73 -7.44 5.90
CA CYS A 270 -9.73 -6.66 7.14
C CYS A 270 -8.57 -5.68 7.07
N THR A 271 -8.87 -4.41 6.82
CA THR A 271 -7.98 -3.34 7.25
C THR A 271 -8.01 -3.37 8.76
N SER A 272 -6.95 -3.91 9.36
CA SER A 272 -6.72 -3.84 10.79
C SER A 272 -6.90 -2.40 11.27
N PHE A 273 -7.94 -2.13 12.06
CA PHE A 273 -7.99 -0.95 12.91
C PHE A 273 -6.96 -1.16 14.02
N ALA A 274 -5.71 -0.84 13.70
CA ALA A 274 -4.64 -0.66 14.65
C ALA A 274 -4.23 0.80 14.59
N SER A 275 -4.21 1.42 15.77
CA SER A 275 -3.63 2.74 16.09
C SER A 275 -4.28 3.97 15.46
N CYS A 276 -5.11 4.65 16.24
CA CYS A 276 -4.82 6.04 16.58
C CYS A 276 -5.37 6.35 17.98
N ALA A 277 -4.44 6.72 18.86
CA ALA A 277 -4.71 7.53 20.03
C ALA A 277 -5.03 8.97 19.60
#